data_AF-A0A9Q1RGU5-F1
#
_entry.id   AF-A0A9Q1RGU5-F1
#
_cell.length_a   1.000
_cell.length_b   1.000
_cell.length_c   1.000
_cell.angle_alpha   90.00
_cell.angle_beta   90.00
_cell.angle_gamma   90.00
#
_symmetry.space_group_name_H-M   'P 1'
#
loop_
_entity.id
_entity.type
_entity.pdbx_description
1 polymer ?
#
loop_
_entity_poly.entity_id
_entity_poly.type
_entity_poly.pdbx_seq_one_letter_code
_entity_poly.pdbx_strand_id
1 'polypeptide(L)'
;MSNDVEDPKGGDARTSLDSSSPSPSHQPSWYSGLLEQASVYAFMYFTSAAGVLICGWLKLIEHDKLDLLTVWRFLPAAIFYLSLFTNSELLLHANVDTFIVFRSAVPIFVAIGETLYLHQPWPAMKTWLSLGTIFAGSVLYVSTDYQFTLTAYSWAVTYFVSMSIDFVYIKHVVMTIGLNTWGLVLYNNLEALLLFPIELLIMDELKKIKHEIEDESDWHSFQVVLPVALSCLFGLAISFFGFSCRRAISATGFTVLGIVNKLLTVVINLVIWDKHFKLIGTVGLLICMSGGVMYQQSTSNKLKAVKDLQFTRN
;
A
#
# COMPACT_ATOMS: atom_id res chain seq x y z
N MET A 1 -55.68 33.22 -37.82
CA MET A 1 -56.10 32.40 -38.98
C MET A 1 -54.93 32.35 -39.93
N SER A 2 -54.35 31.24 -40.34
CA SER A 2 -54.48 29.83 -39.99
C SER A 2 -53.42 29.14 -40.86
N ASN A 3 -52.81 28.11 -40.31
CA ASN A 3 -52.41 26.88 -41.01
C ASN A 3 -51.06 26.84 -41.74
N ASP A 4 -50.17 26.11 -41.07
CA ASP A 4 -49.28 25.05 -41.59
C ASP A 4 -49.93 24.12 -42.64
N VAL A 5 -49.10 23.27 -43.25
CA VAL A 5 -49.32 21.83 -43.63
C VAL A 5 -48.59 21.53 -44.95
N GLU A 6 -47.40 20.92 -44.89
CA GLU A 6 -47.03 19.48 -45.05
C GLU A 6 -46.65 19.09 -46.49
N ASP A 7 -45.52 18.38 -46.68
CA ASP A 7 -45.43 16.93 -47.02
C ASP A 7 -44.04 16.59 -47.64
N PRO A 8 -43.61 15.33 -47.90
CA PRO A 8 -43.67 14.08 -47.13
C PRO A 8 -42.29 13.39 -46.93
N LYS A 9 -42.34 12.26 -46.19
CA LYS A 9 -41.32 11.22 -45.96
C LYS A 9 -40.90 10.43 -47.22
N GLY A 10 -39.71 9.80 -47.16
CA GLY A 10 -39.41 8.58 -47.92
C GLY A 10 -37.92 8.32 -48.12
N GLY A 11 -37.35 7.37 -47.39
CA GLY A 11 -35.92 7.07 -47.39
C GLY A 11 -35.42 6.30 -48.61
N ASP A 12 -34.10 6.38 -48.82
CA ASP A 12 -33.36 5.37 -49.55
C ASP A 12 -32.02 5.12 -48.85
N ALA A 13 -31.75 3.84 -48.60
CA ALA A 13 -30.55 3.35 -47.95
C ALA A 13 -29.61 2.78 -49.02
N ARG A 14 -28.39 3.30 -49.12
CA ARG A 14 -27.13 2.52 -49.18
C ARG A 14 -25.89 3.36 -49.53
N THR A 15 -24.95 3.31 -48.60
CA THR A 15 -23.49 3.20 -48.81
C THR A 15 -22.72 4.46 -49.22
N SER A 16 -22.19 5.16 -48.21
CA SER A 16 -20.83 5.68 -48.25
C SER A 16 -20.12 5.28 -46.95
N LEU A 17 -19.17 4.35 -47.07
CA LEU A 17 -18.13 4.17 -46.07
C LEU A 17 -17.31 5.45 -46.06
N ASP A 18 -17.40 6.25 -45.00
CA ASP A 18 -16.34 7.18 -44.63
C ASP A 18 -15.98 6.95 -43.16
N SER A 19 -14.74 6.53 -43.00
CA SER A 19 -13.99 6.38 -41.77
C SER A 19 -14.08 7.64 -40.91
N SER A 20 -14.89 7.61 -39.85
CA SER A 20 -14.78 8.54 -38.73
C SER A 20 -13.90 7.90 -37.67
N SER A 21 -12.62 8.24 -37.70
CA SER A 21 -11.69 8.04 -36.59
C SER A 21 -12.25 8.74 -35.35
N PRO A 22 -12.32 8.10 -34.18
CA PRO A 22 -12.69 8.81 -32.96
C PRO A 22 -11.53 9.72 -32.54
N SER A 23 -11.83 11.00 -32.38
CA SER A 23 -10.97 12.03 -31.80
C SER A 23 -10.50 11.64 -30.39
N PRO A 24 -9.20 11.77 -30.04
CA PRO A 24 -8.69 11.44 -28.73
C PRO A 24 -8.85 12.66 -27.81
N SER A 25 -10.03 12.86 -27.25
CA SER A 25 -10.22 13.92 -26.26
C SER A 25 -11.27 13.52 -25.25
N HIS A 26 -10.85 12.68 -24.30
CA HIS A 26 -11.23 12.69 -22.89
C HIS A 26 -10.50 11.53 -22.20
N GLN A 27 -9.17 11.59 -22.16
CA GLN A 27 -8.40 10.80 -21.21
C GLN A 27 -8.63 11.46 -19.84
N PRO A 28 -9.25 10.79 -18.86
CA PRO A 28 -9.69 11.49 -17.67
C PRO A 28 -8.50 11.92 -16.79
N SER A 29 -8.58 13.12 -16.22
CA SER A 29 -7.49 13.87 -15.56
C SER A 29 -6.82 13.17 -14.38
N TRP A 30 -7.36 12.05 -13.93
CA TRP A 30 -6.79 11.24 -12.85
C TRP A 30 -5.67 10.30 -13.32
N TYR A 31 -5.64 9.92 -14.60
CA TYR A 31 -4.56 9.09 -15.15
C TYR A 31 -3.20 9.81 -15.17
N SER A 32 -3.17 11.11 -15.49
CA SER A 32 -1.94 11.91 -15.41
C SER A 32 -1.38 11.98 -13.98
N GLY A 33 -2.25 12.15 -12.98
CA GLY A 33 -1.82 12.15 -11.58
C GLY A 33 -1.31 10.79 -11.08
N LEU A 34 -1.81 9.69 -11.65
CA LEU A 34 -1.31 8.34 -11.37
C LEU A 34 0.06 8.08 -12.01
N LEU A 35 0.31 8.56 -13.22
CA LEU A 35 1.60 8.43 -13.90
C LEU A 35 2.70 9.21 -13.20
N GLU A 36 2.41 10.44 -12.77
CA GLU A 36 3.36 11.24 -12.00
C GLU A 36 3.75 10.50 -10.72
N GLN A 37 2.79 9.94 -9.98
CA GLN A 37 3.06 9.14 -8.78
C GLN A 37 3.88 7.89 -9.11
N ALA A 38 3.52 7.17 -10.16
CA ALA A 38 4.21 5.94 -10.58
C ALA A 38 5.66 6.23 -10.97
N SER A 39 5.93 7.35 -11.66
CA SER A 39 7.29 7.78 -12.03
C SER A 39 8.17 8.09 -10.83
N VAL A 40 7.62 8.77 -9.81
CA VAL A 40 8.32 9.06 -8.55
C VAL A 40 8.61 7.75 -7.80
N TYR A 41 7.66 6.82 -7.74
CA TYR A 41 7.89 5.52 -7.11
C TYR A 41 8.97 4.70 -7.84
N ALA A 42 8.95 4.67 -9.17
CA ALA A 42 9.99 4.01 -9.95
C ALA A 42 11.38 4.60 -9.67
N PHE A 43 11.48 5.93 -9.58
CA PHE A 43 12.72 6.60 -9.23
C PHE A 43 13.16 6.29 -7.79
N MET A 44 12.23 6.23 -6.84
CA MET A 44 12.51 5.81 -5.45
C MET A 44 13.01 4.37 -5.37
N TYR A 45 12.41 3.43 -6.12
CA TYR A 45 12.83 2.03 -6.18
C TYR A 45 14.21 1.91 -6.83
N PHE A 46 14.44 2.62 -7.93
CA PHE A 46 15.74 2.66 -8.61
C PHE A 46 16.85 3.20 -7.69
N THR A 47 16.64 4.36 -7.08
CA THR A 47 17.62 4.98 -6.18
C THR A 47 17.88 4.13 -4.95
N SER A 48 16.87 3.44 -4.42
CA SER A 48 17.03 2.49 -3.31
C SER A 48 17.87 1.27 -3.71
N ALA A 49 17.58 0.66 -4.87
CA ALA A 49 18.35 -0.48 -5.37
C ALA A 49 19.80 -0.09 -5.70
N ALA A 50 19.99 1.02 -6.42
CA ALA A 50 21.30 1.56 -6.77
C ALA A 50 22.10 1.94 -5.51
N GLY A 51 21.46 2.57 -4.53
CA GLY A 51 22.07 2.94 -3.26
C GLY A 51 22.62 1.74 -2.50
N VAL A 52 21.85 0.65 -2.42
CA VAL A 52 22.31 -0.60 -1.78
C VAL A 52 23.47 -1.24 -2.55
N LEU A 53 23.41 -1.26 -3.88
CA LEU A 53 24.48 -1.83 -4.72
C LEU A 53 25.78 -1.03 -4.63
N ILE A 54 25.70 0.30 -4.70
CA ILE A 54 26.86 1.20 -4.61
C ILE A 54 27.50 1.09 -3.22
N CYS A 55 26.70 1.17 -2.15
CA CYS A 55 27.20 0.99 -0.78
C CYS A 55 27.76 -0.41 -0.54
N GLY A 56 27.20 -1.43 -1.18
CA GLY A 56 27.72 -2.79 -1.19
C GLY A 56 29.08 -2.90 -1.90
N TRP A 57 29.24 -2.24 -3.05
CA TRP A 57 30.50 -2.20 -3.78
C TRP A 57 31.60 -1.45 -3.01
N LEU A 58 31.22 -0.37 -2.32
CA LEU A 58 32.08 0.37 -1.39
C LEU A 58 32.37 -0.38 -0.08
N LYS A 59 31.86 -1.61 0.09
CA LYS A 59 31.97 -2.43 1.31
C LYS A 59 31.47 -1.74 2.59
N LEU A 60 30.61 -0.74 2.45
CA LEU A 60 29.95 -0.08 3.57
C LEU A 60 28.79 -0.93 4.12
N ILE A 61 28.27 -1.84 3.30
CA ILE A 61 27.11 -2.67 3.61
C ILE A 61 27.37 -4.11 3.15
N GLU A 62 27.11 -5.08 4.03
CA GLU A 62 27.00 -6.48 3.62
C GLU A 62 25.62 -6.71 3.00
N HIS A 63 25.59 -7.06 1.73
CA HIS A 63 24.40 -7.52 1.02
C HIS A 63 24.70 -8.86 0.36
N ASP A 64 23.71 -9.73 0.32
CA ASP A 64 23.82 -11.03 -0.34
C ASP A 64 24.02 -10.86 -1.86
N LYS A 65 24.76 -11.77 -2.49
CA LYS A 65 24.98 -11.73 -3.95
C LYS A 65 23.64 -11.80 -4.69
N LEU A 66 23.51 -11.01 -5.75
CA LEU A 66 22.37 -11.09 -6.66
C LEU A 66 22.37 -12.43 -7.37
N ASP A 67 21.33 -13.22 -7.15
CA ASP A 67 21.08 -14.51 -7.78
C ASP A 67 19.70 -14.47 -8.43
N LEU A 68 19.67 -14.72 -9.74
CA LEU A 68 18.46 -14.68 -10.56
C LEU A 68 17.42 -15.71 -10.12
N LEU A 69 17.86 -16.86 -9.61
CA LEU A 69 16.94 -17.86 -9.06
C LEU A 69 16.26 -17.35 -7.79
N THR A 70 17.00 -16.62 -6.95
CA THR A 70 16.44 -15.93 -5.78
C THR A 70 15.48 -14.82 -6.17
N VAL A 71 15.77 -14.05 -7.23
CA VAL A 71 14.83 -13.06 -7.80
C VAL A 71 13.53 -13.74 -8.23
N TRP A 72 13.61 -14.84 -8.98
CA TRP A 72 12.42 -15.58 -9.44
C TRP A 72 11.62 -16.16 -8.28
N ARG A 73 12.29 -16.61 -7.21
CA ARG A 73 11.64 -17.13 -6.00
C ARG A 73 11.02 -16.02 -5.14
N PHE A 74 11.51 -14.79 -5.28
CA PHE A 74 10.95 -13.57 -4.69
C PHE A 74 9.76 -13.03 -5.51
N LEU A 75 9.73 -13.32 -6.82
CA LEU A 75 8.76 -12.82 -7.81
C LEU A 75 7.27 -13.18 -7.64
N PRO A 76 6.82 -14.22 -6.90
CA PRO A 76 5.38 -14.41 -6.71
C PRO A 76 4.71 -13.27 -5.91
N ALA A 77 5.47 -12.22 -5.54
CA ALA A 77 5.01 -10.92 -5.07
C ALA A 77 4.28 -10.05 -6.14
N ALA A 78 3.84 -10.62 -7.27
CA ALA A 78 2.72 -10.08 -8.04
C ALA A 78 1.45 -9.83 -7.19
N ILE A 79 1.30 -10.54 -6.07
CA ILE A 79 0.25 -10.29 -5.06
C ILE A 79 0.46 -8.93 -4.36
N PHE A 80 1.71 -8.49 -4.15
CA PHE A 80 2.02 -7.19 -3.58
C PHE A 80 1.55 -6.04 -4.48
N TYR A 81 1.75 -6.21 -5.78
CA TYR A 81 1.26 -5.26 -6.77
C TYR A 81 -0.28 -5.19 -6.78
N LEU A 82 -0.97 -6.33 -6.62
CA LEU A 82 -2.44 -6.34 -6.50
C LEU A 82 -2.93 -5.53 -5.30
N SER A 83 -2.25 -5.59 -4.14
CA SER A 83 -2.63 -4.78 -2.98
C SER A 83 -2.33 -3.30 -3.17
N LEU A 84 -1.27 -2.95 -3.88
CA LEU A 84 -0.96 -1.56 -4.22
C LEU A 84 -2.00 -0.99 -5.18
N PHE A 85 -2.31 -1.72 -6.24
CA PHE A 85 -3.33 -1.34 -7.22
C PHE A 85 -4.72 -1.18 -6.58
N THR A 86 -5.16 -2.19 -5.83
CA THR A 86 -6.46 -2.15 -5.13
C THR A 86 -6.51 -1.04 -4.07
N ASN A 87 -5.37 -0.68 -3.46
CA ASN A 87 -5.30 0.47 -2.57
C ASN A 87 -5.56 1.78 -3.31
N SER A 88 -4.91 2.00 -4.45
CA SER A 88 -5.10 3.21 -5.27
C SER A 88 -6.55 3.34 -5.73
N GLU A 89 -7.13 2.26 -6.28
CA GLU A 89 -8.54 2.23 -6.71
C GLU A 89 -9.52 2.48 -5.56
N LEU A 90 -9.25 1.92 -4.39
CA LEU A 90 -10.08 2.16 -3.20
C LEU A 90 -10.06 3.63 -2.79
N LEU A 91 -8.90 4.29 -2.82
CA LEU A 91 -8.79 5.70 -2.43
C LEU A 91 -9.44 6.65 -3.45
N LEU A 92 -9.61 6.23 -4.71
CA LEU A 92 -10.36 6.99 -5.70
C LEU A 92 -11.87 6.98 -5.43
N HIS A 93 -12.38 5.90 -4.84
CA HIS A 93 -13.82 5.68 -4.67
C HIS A 93 -14.32 5.78 -3.22
N ALA A 94 -13.43 5.73 -2.23
CA ALA A 94 -13.77 5.70 -0.81
C ALA A 94 -13.05 6.79 -0.01
N ASN A 95 -13.71 7.26 1.04
CA ASN A 95 -13.06 8.15 2.01
C ASN A 95 -11.97 7.39 2.79
N VAL A 96 -10.95 8.13 3.25
CA VAL A 96 -9.82 7.61 4.03
C VAL A 96 -10.31 6.90 5.31
N ASP A 97 -11.44 7.31 5.85
CA ASP A 97 -12.03 6.73 7.06
C ASP A 97 -12.55 5.31 6.84
N THR A 98 -13.22 5.04 5.72
CA THR A 98 -13.64 3.67 5.32
C THR A 98 -12.43 2.76 5.16
N PHE A 99 -11.37 3.26 4.52
CA PHE A 99 -10.12 2.54 4.35
C PHE A 99 -9.47 2.15 5.69
N ILE A 100 -9.56 3.00 6.72
CA ILE A 100 -9.03 2.71 8.05
C ILE A 100 -9.77 1.53 8.71
N VAL A 101 -11.09 1.41 8.54
CA VAL A 101 -11.87 0.30 9.11
C VAL A 101 -11.55 -1.03 8.46
N PHE A 102 -11.46 -1.07 7.14
CA PHE A 102 -11.08 -2.32 6.48
C PHE A 102 -9.66 -2.73 6.86
N ARG A 103 -8.73 -1.77 6.97
CA ARG A 103 -7.37 -2.04 7.44
C ARG A 103 -7.32 -2.54 8.87
N SER A 104 -8.16 -2.03 9.77
CA SER A 104 -8.16 -2.43 11.19
C SER A 104 -8.58 -3.89 11.40
N ALA A 105 -9.32 -4.47 10.45
CA ALA A 105 -9.70 -5.88 10.44
C ALA A 105 -8.56 -6.80 9.95
N VAL A 106 -7.62 -6.30 9.15
CA VAL A 106 -6.53 -7.09 8.55
C VAL A 106 -5.72 -7.89 9.59
N PRO A 107 -5.33 -7.36 10.77
CA PRO A 107 -4.58 -8.13 11.77
C PRO A 107 -5.27 -9.40 12.24
N ILE A 108 -6.60 -9.42 12.31
CA ILE A 108 -7.38 -10.60 12.72
C ILE A 108 -7.14 -11.73 11.72
N PHE A 109 -7.20 -11.41 10.42
CA PHE A 109 -7.03 -12.39 9.34
C PHE A 109 -5.57 -12.77 9.14
N VAL A 110 -4.66 -11.81 9.29
CA VAL A 110 -3.22 -12.09 9.28
C VAL A 110 -2.84 -13.01 10.43
N ALA A 111 -3.42 -12.86 11.62
CA ALA A 111 -3.17 -13.76 12.74
C ALA A 111 -3.61 -15.21 12.44
N ILE A 112 -4.76 -15.37 11.79
CA ILE A 112 -5.23 -16.69 11.32
C ILE A 112 -4.27 -17.23 10.26
N GLY A 113 -3.88 -16.41 9.28
CA GLY A 113 -2.97 -16.79 8.20
C GLY A 113 -1.58 -17.16 8.71
N GLU A 114 -1.03 -16.46 9.72
CA GLU A 114 0.22 -16.85 10.36
C GLU A 114 0.13 -18.23 11.02
N THR A 115 -1.00 -18.53 11.66
CA THR A 115 -1.18 -19.84 12.28
C THR A 115 -1.38 -20.96 11.26
N LEU A 116 -2.19 -20.73 10.22
CA LEU A 116 -2.52 -21.76 9.23
C LEU A 116 -1.41 -21.96 8.18
N TYR A 117 -0.86 -20.87 7.63
CA TYR A 117 0.11 -20.94 6.53
C TYR A 117 1.56 -20.99 7.03
N LEU A 118 1.91 -20.15 8.00
CA LEU A 118 3.27 -20.12 8.58
C LEU A 118 3.47 -21.11 9.73
N HIS A 119 2.44 -21.90 10.06
CA HIS A 119 2.46 -22.94 11.10
C HIS A 119 2.91 -22.39 12.47
N GLN A 120 2.61 -21.13 12.75
CA GLN A 120 2.92 -20.47 14.02
C GLN A 120 1.89 -20.85 15.11
N PRO A 121 2.26 -20.86 16.40
CA PRO A 121 1.32 -21.18 17.46
C PRO A 121 0.16 -20.16 17.52
N TRP A 122 -1.03 -20.64 17.85
CA TRP A 122 -2.22 -19.80 17.99
C TRP A 122 -1.98 -18.62 18.95
N PRO A 123 -2.51 -17.42 18.63
CA PRO A 123 -2.42 -16.27 19.52
C PRO A 123 -3.12 -16.52 20.85
N ALA A 124 -2.58 -15.94 21.92
CA ALA A 124 -3.23 -15.98 23.23
C ALA A 124 -4.57 -15.21 23.20
N MET A 125 -5.49 -15.56 24.10
CA MET A 125 -6.78 -14.87 24.21
C MET A 125 -6.65 -13.36 24.43
N LYS A 126 -5.60 -12.93 25.15
CA LYS A 126 -5.27 -11.50 25.33
C LYS A 126 -4.95 -10.79 24.01
N THR A 127 -4.27 -11.49 23.09
CA THR A 127 -3.98 -10.98 21.76
C THR A 127 -5.27 -10.87 20.94
N TRP A 128 -6.14 -11.89 20.96
CA TRP A 128 -7.44 -11.81 20.29
C TRP A 128 -8.30 -10.66 20.81
N LEU A 129 -8.34 -10.46 22.13
CA LEU A 129 -9.05 -9.34 22.74
C LEU A 129 -8.51 -8.00 22.23
N SER A 130 -7.18 -7.83 22.18
CA SER A 130 -6.57 -6.60 21.68
C SER A 130 -6.89 -6.31 20.20
N LEU A 131 -6.90 -7.35 19.35
CA LEU A 131 -7.29 -7.20 17.94
C LEU A 131 -8.78 -6.83 17.81
N GLY A 132 -9.63 -7.44 18.64
CA GLY A 132 -11.04 -7.09 18.73
C GLY A 132 -11.26 -5.63 19.17
N THR A 133 -10.49 -5.14 20.15
CA THR A 133 -10.53 -3.74 20.59
C THR A 133 -10.15 -2.76 19.47
N ILE A 134 -9.10 -3.08 18.70
CA ILE A 134 -8.70 -2.27 17.54
C ILE A 134 -9.84 -2.20 16.50
N PHE A 135 -10.44 -3.34 16.17
CA PHE A 135 -11.54 -3.40 15.23
C PHE A 135 -12.76 -2.61 15.74
N ALA A 136 -13.16 -2.82 16.99
CA ALA A 136 -14.29 -2.12 17.61
C ALA A 136 -14.10 -0.60 17.63
N GLY A 137 -12.91 -0.10 17.99
CA GLY A 137 -12.60 1.33 17.96
C GLY A 137 -12.72 1.92 16.56
N SER A 138 -12.33 1.17 15.52
CA SER A 138 -12.40 1.64 14.13
C SER A 138 -13.83 1.73 13.62
N VAL A 139 -14.68 0.76 13.99
CA VAL A 139 -16.11 0.79 13.67
C VAL A 139 -16.76 1.98 14.35
N LEU A 140 -16.41 2.27 15.61
CA LEU A 140 -16.88 3.46 16.32
C LEU A 140 -16.44 4.75 15.63
N TYR A 141 -15.20 4.81 15.15
CA TYR A 141 -14.66 5.95 14.40
C TYR A 141 -15.51 6.25 13.14
N VAL A 142 -15.79 5.24 12.31
CA VAL A 142 -16.56 5.41 11.05
C VAL A 142 -18.07 5.48 11.24
N SER A 143 -18.63 5.05 12.38
CA SER A 143 -20.07 5.16 12.65
C SER A 143 -20.63 6.58 12.52
N THR A 144 -19.75 7.58 12.40
CA THR A 144 -20.07 9.00 12.36
C THR A 144 -19.92 9.65 10.99
N ASP A 145 -19.44 8.90 10.00
CA ASP A 145 -19.26 9.33 8.62
C ASP A 145 -19.75 8.22 7.66
N TYR A 146 -21.00 8.36 7.18
CA TYR A 146 -21.63 7.36 6.32
C TYR A 146 -21.85 7.94 4.92
N GLN A 147 -20.94 7.61 4.00
CA GLN A 147 -21.14 7.71 2.55
C GLN A 147 -20.96 6.30 1.98
N PHE A 148 -22.07 5.57 1.81
CA PHE A 148 -22.06 4.21 1.32
C PHE A 148 -22.11 4.21 -0.22
N THR A 149 -21.15 3.55 -0.87
CA THR A 149 -21.18 3.29 -2.32
C THR A 149 -20.77 1.85 -2.57
N LEU A 150 -21.55 1.13 -3.39
CA LEU A 150 -21.34 -0.30 -3.65
C LEU A 150 -19.94 -0.57 -4.24
N THR A 151 -19.50 0.28 -5.18
CA THR A 151 -18.17 0.23 -5.81
C THR A 151 -17.03 0.41 -4.81
N ALA A 152 -17.19 1.32 -3.85
CA ALA A 152 -16.19 1.56 -2.81
C ALA A 152 -16.02 0.32 -1.90
N TYR A 153 -17.13 -0.33 -1.54
CA TYR A 153 -17.11 -1.53 -0.71
C TYR A 153 -16.55 -2.75 -1.43
N SER A 154 -16.85 -2.93 -2.73
CA SER A 154 -16.24 -4.03 -3.51
C SER A 154 -14.72 -3.90 -3.57
N TRP A 155 -14.22 -2.68 -3.84
CA TRP A 155 -12.78 -2.42 -3.81
C TRP A 155 -12.19 -2.57 -2.41
N ALA A 156 -12.93 -2.19 -1.37
CA ALA A 156 -12.48 -2.33 0.01
C ALA A 156 -12.30 -3.80 0.43
N VAL A 157 -13.22 -4.68 0.02
CA VAL A 157 -13.11 -6.12 0.25
C VAL A 157 -11.94 -6.71 -0.53
N THR A 158 -11.80 -6.37 -1.82
CA THR A 158 -10.67 -6.85 -2.64
C THR A 158 -9.33 -6.41 -2.04
N TYR A 159 -9.22 -5.13 -1.66
CA TYR A 159 -8.06 -4.59 -0.97
C TYR A 159 -7.77 -5.33 0.33
N PHE A 160 -8.79 -5.54 1.17
CA PHE A 160 -8.66 -6.23 2.44
C PHE A 160 -8.14 -7.68 2.28
N VAL A 161 -8.66 -8.42 1.30
CA VAL A 161 -8.22 -9.80 1.01
C VAL A 161 -6.77 -9.79 0.51
N SER A 162 -6.47 -8.95 -0.48
CA SER A 162 -5.13 -8.83 -1.06
C SER A 162 -4.09 -8.48 0.01
N MET A 163 -4.39 -7.48 0.83
CA MET A 163 -3.51 -7.02 1.90
C MET A 163 -3.25 -8.10 2.96
N SER A 164 -4.28 -8.89 3.29
CA SER A 164 -4.15 -9.99 4.26
C SER A 164 -3.22 -11.09 3.75
N ILE A 165 -3.34 -11.44 2.47
CA ILE A 165 -2.46 -12.43 1.82
C ILE A 165 -1.02 -11.89 1.79
N ASP A 166 -0.84 -10.63 1.40
CA ASP A 166 0.48 -10.00 1.33
C ASP A 166 1.25 -10.02 2.63
N PHE A 167 0.62 -9.64 3.74
CA PHE A 167 1.34 -9.59 5.01
C PHE A 167 1.84 -10.98 5.44
N VAL A 168 1.04 -12.02 5.21
CA VAL A 168 1.42 -13.41 5.50
C VAL A 168 2.49 -13.90 4.52
N TYR A 169 2.32 -13.60 3.23
CA TYR A 169 3.22 -14.03 2.17
C TYR A 169 4.60 -13.36 2.30
N ILE A 170 4.67 -12.04 2.48
CA ILE A 170 5.93 -11.33 2.70
C ILE A 170 6.62 -11.88 3.95
N LYS A 171 5.87 -12.20 5.02
CA LYS A 171 6.47 -12.83 6.19
C LYS A 171 7.04 -14.21 5.87
N HIS A 172 6.36 -15.02 5.05
CA HIS A 172 6.88 -16.30 4.56
C HIS A 172 8.20 -16.12 3.78
N VAL A 173 8.24 -15.18 2.84
CA VAL A 173 9.43 -14.84 2.04
C VAL A 173 10.60 -14.44 2.96
N VAL A 174 10.35 -13.53 3.90
CA VAL A 174 11.36 -13.07 4.88
C VAL A 174 11.89 -14.23 5.75
N MET A 175 11.04 -15.21 6.09
CA MET A 175 11.45 -16.36 6.91
C MET A 175 12.14 -17.48 6.11
N THR A 176 11.85 -17.62 4.81
CA THR A 176 12.30 -18.77 4.00
C THR A 176 13.52 -18.51 3.14
N ILE A 177 13.73 -17.28 2.66
CA ILE A 177 14.85 -16.96 1.78
C ILE A 177 16.14 -16.71 2.58
N GLY A 178 16.02 -16.32 3.85
CA GLY A 178 17.17 -16.19 4.76
C GLY A 178 18.13 -15.04 4.43
N LEU A 179 17.74 -14.13 3.54
CA LEU A 179 18.51 -12.93 3.21
C LEU A 179 18.64 -12.01 4.41
N ASN A 180 19.74 -11.26 4.45
CA ASN A 180 19.88 -10.16 5.40
C ASN A 180 18.91 -9.00 5.03
N THR A 181 18.77 -8.00 5.91
CA THR A 181 17.83 -6.90 5.67
C THR A 181 18.15 -6.13 4.38
N TRP A 182 19.42 -5.87 4.09
CA TRP A 182 19.82 -5.15 2.89
C TRP A 182 19.58 -5.94 1.61
N GLY A 183 19.74 -7.27 1.66
CA GLY A 183 19.30 -8.18 0.62
C GLY A 183 17.81 -8.04 0.37
N LEU A 184 16.97 -8.17 1.41
CA LEU A 184 15.51 -8.01 1.28
C LEU A 184 15.11 -6.65 0.67
N VAL A 185 15.77 -5.56 1.08
CA VAL A 185 15.57 -4.23 0.50
C VAL A 185 15.94 -4.23 -0.98
N LEU A 186 17.11 -4.74 -1.35
CA LEU A 186 17.57 -4.77 -2.73
C LEU A 186 16.62 -5.58 -3.62
N TYR A 187 16.28 -6.81 -3.23
CA TYR A 187 15.42 -7.69 -4.01
C TYR A 187 14.00 -7.11 -4.17
N ASN A 188 13.42 -6.54 -3.11
CA ASN A 188 12.09 -5.92 -3.17
C ASN A 188 12.06 -4.69 -4.09
N ASN A 189 13.06 -3.80 -3.99
CA ASN A 189 13.10 -2.60 -4.84
C ASN A 189 13.42 -2.95 -6.30
N LEU A 190 14.26 -3.96 -6.52
CA LEU A 190 14.56 -4.47 -7.87
C LEU A 190 13.34 -5.13 -8.51
N GLU A 191 12.59 -5.93 -7.75
CA GLU A 191 11.33 -6.53 -8.20
C GLU A 191 10.31 -5.45 -8.58
N ALA A 192 10.10 -4.45 -7.73
CA ALA A 192 9.19 -3.35 -8.01
C ALA A 192 9.59 -2.59 -9.29
N LEU A 193 10.90 -2.41 -9.52
CA LEU A 193 11.43 -1.81 -10.74
C LEU A 193 11.20 -2.70 -11.99
N LEU A 194 11.23 -4.03 -11.84
CA LEU A 194 10.95 -4.97 -12.94
C LEU A 194 9.46 -5.01 -13.31
N LEU A 195 8.56 -4.80 -12.36
CA LEU A 195 7.12 -4.75 -12.60
C LEU A 195 6.65 -3.41 -13.20
N PHE A 196 7.37 -2.32 -12.95
CA PHE A 196 7.01 -0.98 -13.42
C PHE A 196 6.82 -0.84 -14.95
N PRO A 197 7.67 -1.40 -15.83
CA PRO A 197 7.44 -1.37 -17.28
C PRO A 197 6.16 -2.07 -17.71
N ILE A 198 5.73 -3.11 -17.00
CA ILE A 198 4.48 -3.83 -17.29
C ILE A 198 3.29 -2.93 -16.97
N GLU A 199 3.35 -2.17 -15.87
CA GLU A 199 2.35 -1.16 -15.51
C GLU A 199 2.22 -0.07 -16.59
N LEU A 200 3.34 0.47 -17.06
CA LEU A 200 3.34 1.48 -18.12
C LEU A 200 2.74 0.97 -19.44
N LEU A 201 2.97 -0.31 -19.77
CA LEU A 201 2.39 -0.95 -20.96
C LEU A 201 0.88 -1.14 -20.83
N ILE A 202 0.39 -1.53 -19.65
CA ILE A 202 -1.05 -1.71 -19.40
C ILE A 202 -1.79 -0.37 -19.46
N MET A 203 -1.15 0.72 -19.03
CA MET A 203 -1.78 2.04 -19.05
C MET A 203 -1.78 2.72 -20.43
N ASP A 204 -1.05 2.21 -21.44
CA ASP A 204 -0.85 2.82 -22.78
C ASP A 204 -0.27 4.27 -22.75
N GLU A 205 0.37 4.63 -21.65
CA GLU A 205 0.86 5.99 -21.37
C GLU A 205 2.32 6.21 -21.79
N LEU A 206 2.97 5.18 -22.38
CA LEU A 206 4.34 5.28 -22.89
C LEU A 206 4.52 6.42 -23.91
N LYS A 207 3.45 6.78 -24.62
CA LYS A 207 3.46 7.86 -25.62
C LYS A 207 3.38 9.25 -24.97
N LYS A 208 2.78 9.37 -23.78
CA LYS A 208 2.59 10.64 -23.07
C LYS A 208 3.85 11.07 -22.32
N ILE A 209 4.53 10.11 -21.69
CA ILE A 209 5.85 10.32 -21.06
C ILE A 209 6.87 10.84 -22.09
N LYS A 210 6.84 10.31 -23.32
CA LYS A 210 7.76 10.76 -24.39
C LYS A 210 7.48 12.21 -24.80
N HIS A 211 6.23 12.67 -24.71
CA HIS A 211 5.85 14.02 -25.09
C HIS A 211 6.15 15.06 -24.00
N GLU A 212 5.99 14.69 -22.72
CA GLU A 212 6.33 15.55 -21.57
C GLU A 212 7.84 15.68 -21.33
N ILE A 213 8.65 14.68 -21.72
CA ILE A 213 10.12 14.79 -21.68
C ILE A 213 10.66 15.80 -22.71
N GLU A 214 9.92 16.03 -23.80
CA GLU A 214 10.31 16.96 -24.87
C GLU A 214 9.89 18.42 -24.58
N ASP A 215 8.96 18.66 -23.66
CA ASP A 215 8.34 19.97 -23.44
C ASP A 215 8.20 20.28 -21.93
N GLU A 216 9.26 20.81 -21.32
CA GLU A 216 9.26 21.75 -20.17
C GLU A 216 10.63 21.77 -19.46
N SER A 217 11.01 22.96 -19.00
CA SER A 217 12.36 23.37 -18.63
C SER A 217 12.40 23.85 -17.19
N ASP A 218 12.60 22.96 -16.20
CA ASP A 218 13.28 23.32 -14.92
C ASP A 218 13.59 22.15 -13.96
N TRP A 219 14.04 20.99 -14.47
CA TRP A 219 14.20 19.76 -13.66
C TRP A 219 15.29 19.89 -12.57
N HIS A 220 16.12 20.92 -12.67
CA HIS A 220 17.25 21.19 -11.78
C HIS A 220 16.94 22.21 -10.70
N SER A 221 15.72 22.76 -10.65
CA SER A 221 15.34 23.70 -9.60
C SER A 221 15.46 23.06 -8.23
N PHE A 222 16.05 23.79 -7.28
CA PHE A 222 16.25 23.31 -5.90
C PHE A 222 14.93 22.89 -5.23
N GLN A 223 13.81 23.52 -5.62
CA GLN A 223 12.47 23.21 -5.12
C GLN A 223 11.94 21.85 -5.59
N VAL A 224 12.50 21.28 -6.66
CA VAL A 224 12.15 19.94 -7.17
C VAL A 224 13.15 18.90 -6.67
N VAL A 225 14.45 19.20 -6.76
CA VAL A 225 15.52 18.27 -6.39
C VAL A 225 15.48 17.91 -4.90
N LEU A 226 15.25 18.90 -4.01
CA LEU A 226 15.28 18.65 -2.57
C LEU A 226 14.13 17.72 -2.12
N PRO A 227 12.84 17.96 -2.45
CA PRO A 227 11.76 17.03 -2.09
C PRO A 227 11.93 15.64 -2.69
N VAL A 228 12.41 15.53 -3.94
CA VAL A 228 12.66 14.23 -4.58
C VAL A 228 13.77 13.47 -3.87
N ALA A 229 14.88 14.14 -3.54
CA ALA A 229 15.99 13.53 -2.81
C ALA A 229 15.57 13.06 -1.40
N LEU A 230 14.80 13.88 -0.68
CA LEU A 230 14.24 13.51 0.62
C LEU A 230 13.28 12.33 0.51
N SER A 231 12.45 12.29 -0.53
CA SER A 231 11.52 11.19 -0.78
C SER A 231 12.27 9.88 -1.03
N CYS A 232 13.35 9.91 -1.81
CA CYS A 232 14.22 8.74 -2.02
C CYS A 232 14.89 8.28 -0.72
N LEU A 233 15.41 9.20 0.09
CA LEU A 233 16.02 8.89 1.38
C LEU A 233 15.01 8.23 2.34
N PHE A 234 13.81 8.81 2.48
CA PHE A 234 12.77 8.23 3.32
C PHE A 234 12.23 6.91 2.73
N GLY A 235 12.15 6.78 1.41
CA GLY A 235 11.78 5.53 0.72
C GLY A 235 12.72 4.39 1.08
N LEU A 236 14.05 4.63 1.00
CA LEU A 236 15.06 3.67 1.41
C LEU A 236 14.95 3.34 2.91
N ALA A 237 14.77 4.35 3.76
CA ALA A 237 14.62 4.17 5.20
C ALA A 237 13.38 3.32 5.54
N ILE A 238 12.22 3.61 4.93
CA ILE A 238 10.98 2.86 5.13
C ILE A 238 11.16 1.41 4.66
N SER A 239 11.83 1.19 3.53
CA SER A 239 12.12 -0.16 3.04
C SER A 239 13.00 -0.93 4.03
N PHE A 240 14.10 -0.33 4.50
CA PHE A 240 15.03 -0.95 5.44
C PHE A 240 14.41 -1.23 6.81
N PHE A 241 13.79 -0.22 7.43
CA PHE A 241 13.15 -0.40 8.73
C PHE A 241 11.91 -1.30 8.63
N GLY A 242 11.18 -1.24 7.52
CA GLY A 242 10.05 -2.12 7.25
C GLY A 242 10.47 -3.59 7.24
N PHE A 243 11.50 -3.95 6.47
CA PHE A 243 12.02 -5.33 6.46
C PHE A 243 12.70 -5.71 7.78
N SER A 244 13.42 -4.79 8.43
CA SER A 244 13.99 -5.02 9.77
C SER A 244 12.91 -5.39 10.79
N CYS A 245 11.80 -4.64 10.80
CA CYS A 245 10.65 -4.95 11.64
C CYS A 245 10.03 -6.29 11.24
N ARG A 246 9.77 -6.56 9.96
CA ARG A 246 9.21 -7.85 9.52
C ARG A 246 10.09 -9.05 9.90
N ARG A 247 11.40 -8.87 10.05
CA ARG A 247 12.29 -9.90 10.60
C ARG A 247 12.13 -10.04 12.11
N ALA A 248 12.06 -8.92 12.84
CA ALA A 248 12.03 -8.90 14.30
C ALA A 248 10.68 -9.29 14.93
N ILE A 249 9.55 -8.99 14.28
CA ILE A 249 8.20 -9.22 14.82
C ILE A 249 7.36 -10.11 13.88
N SER A 250 6.24 -10.62 14.38
CA SER A 250 5.28 -11.40 13.57
C SER A 250 4.60 -10.54 12.50
N ALA A 251 4.00 -11.16 11.48
CA ALA A 251 3.22 -10.45 10.46
C ALA A 251 2.06 -9.67 11.10
N THR A 252 1.36 -10.27 12.07
CA THR A 252 0.30 -9.61 12.85
C THR A 252 0.84 -8.44 13.66
N GLY A 253 2.02 -8.58 14.26
CA GLY A 253 2.64 -7.48 14.99
C GLY A 253 2.97 -6.31 14.05
N PHE A 254 3.45 -6.63 12.84
CA PHE A 254 3.74 -5.63 11.82
C PHE A 254 2.49 -4.92 11.31
N THR A 255 1.36 -5.63 11.16
CA THR A 255 0.09 -5.00 10.78
C THR A 255 -0.47 -4.10 11.86
N VAL A 256 -0.43 -4.54 13.14
CA VAL A 256 -0.84 -3.72 14.28
C VAL A 256 0.03 -2.46 14.38
N LEU A 257 1.36 -2.58 14.23
CA LEU A 257 2.27 -1.44 14.21
C LEU A 257 1.90 -0.44 13.11
N GLY A 258 1.59 -0.92 11.90
CA GLY A 258 1.17 -0.08 10.78
C GLY A 258 -0.14 0.67 11.05
N ILE A 259 -1.12 0.00 11.69
CA ILE A 259 -2.39 0.63 12.08
C ILE A 259 -2.14 1.72 13.13
N VAL A 260 -1.38 1.43 14.19
CA VAL A 260 -1.07 2.41 15.24
C VAL A 260 -0.34 3.62 14.64
N ASN A 261 0.63 3.40 13.74
CA ASN A 261 1.33 4.48 13.04
C ASN A 261 0.37 5.36 12.22
N LYS A 262 -0.54 4.74 11.45
CA LYS A 262 -1.53 5.49 10.66
C LYS A 262 -2.47 6.31 11.54
N LEU A 263 -2.96 5.73 12.62
CA LEU A 263 -3.84 6.41 13.58
C LEU A 263 -3.12 7.55 14.30
N LEU A 264 -1.83 7.39 14.62
CA LEU A 264 -1.02 8.47 15.17
C LEU A 264 -0.93 9.65 14.19
N THR A 265 -0.72 9.40 12.90
CA THR A 265 -0.75 10.45 11.88
C THR A 265 -2.10 11.16 11.85
N VAL A 266 -3.22 10.43 11.98
CA VAL A 266 -4.56 11.03 12.06
C VAL A 266 -4.67 11.94 13.29
N VAL A 267 -4.24 11.48 14.46
CA VAL A 267 -4.25 12.30 15.70
C VAL A 267 -3.39 13.55 15.54
N ILE A 268 -2.18 13.44 14.99
CA ILE A 268 -1.32 14.60 14.73
C ILE A 268 -2.02 15.58 13.78
N ASN A 269 -2.64 15.07 12.71
CA ASN A 269 -3.39 15.90 11.77
C ASN A 269 -4.57 16.62 12.44
N LEU A 270 -5.27 15.99 13.39
CA LEU A 270 -6.33 16.60 14.18
C LEU A 270 -5.81 17.69 15.14
N VAL A 271 -4.60 17.54 15.66
CA VAL A 271 -3.99 18.53 16.56
C VAL A 271 -3.48 19.74 15.79
N ILE A 272 -2.95 19.54 14.58
CA ILE A 272 -2.40 20.61 13.74
C ILE A 272 -3.50 21.40 13.04
N TRP A 273 -4.56 20.73 12.59
CA TRP A 273 -5.67 21.36 11.87
C TRP A 273 -6.92 21.40 12.74
N ASP A 274 -7.40 22.60 13.07
CA ASP A 274 -8.64 22.87 13.80
C ASP A 274 -9.92 22.49 13.00
N LYS A 275 -9.97 21.29 12.42
CA LYS A 275 -11.22 20.72 11.92
C LYS A 275 -12.04 20.25 13.12
N HIS A 276 -13.26 20.76 13.23
CA HIS A 276 -14.25 20.35 14.23
C HIS A 276 -14.67 18.88 14.00
N PHE A 277 -13.90 17.93 14.52
CA PHE A 277 -14.27 16.51 14.50
C PHE A 277 -15.27 16.19 15.62
N LYS A 278 -16.20 15.27 15.34
CA LYS A 278 -17.19 14.77 16.32
C LYS A 278 -16.46 13.99 17.43
N LEU A 279 -16.72 14.32 18.71
CA LEU A 279 -16.10 13.70 19.90
C LEU A 279 -16.03 12.16 19.86
N ILE A 280 -17.05 11.54 19.31
CA ILE A 280 -17.19 10.09 19.16
C ILE A 280 -16.14 9.47 18.23
N GLY A 281 -15.71 10.18 17.17
CA GLY A 281 -14.60 9.75 16.33
C GLY A 281 -13.28 9.76 17.10
N THR A 282 -13.01 10.82 17.86
CA THR A 282 -11.82 10.92 18.73
C THR A 282 -11.78 9.79 19.76
N VAL A 283 -12.91 9.45 20.38
CA VAL A 283 -13.01 8.30 21.30
C VAL A 283 -12.70 6.98 20.58
N GLY A 284 -13.24 6.78 19.36
CA GLY A 284 -12.92 5.60 18.54
C GLY A 284 -11.41 5.46 18.24
N LEU A 285 -10.75 6.56 17.89
CA LEU A 285 -9.29 6.58 17.66
C LEU A 285 -8.51 6.21 18.93
N LEU A 286 -8.87 6.76 20.08
CA LEU A 286 -8.23 6.45 21.36
C LEU A 286 -8.40 4.98 21.76
N ILE A 287 -9.58 4.41 21.52
CA ILE A 287 -9.84 2.97 21.74
C ILE A 287 -8.94 2.13 20.84
N CYS A 288 -8.80 2.48 19.56
CA CYS A 288 -7.89 1.78 18.64
C CYS A 288 -6.43 1.81 19.13
N MET A 289 -5.94 2.99 19.54
CA MET A 289 -4.58 3.13 20.06
C MET A 289 -4.38 2.30 21.32
N SER A 290 -5.36 2.30 22.23
CA SER A 290 -5.35 1.48 23.44
C SER A 290 -5.28 -0.02 23.12
N GLY A 291 -6.03 -0.48 22.11
CA GLY A 291 -5.95 -1.85 21.60
C GLY A 291 -4.56 -2.21 21.06
N GLY A 292 -3.89 -1.28 20.37
CA GLY A 292 -2.49 -1.44 19.94
C GLY A 292 -1.51 -1.61 21.11
N VAL A 293 -1.66 -0.82 22.16
CA VAL A 293 -0.85 -0.95 23.40
C VAL A 293 -1.12 -2.28 24.09
N MET A 294 -2.39 -2.70 24.18
CA MET A 294 -2.76 -4.01 24.74
C MET A 294 -2.13 -5.17 23.95
N TYR A 295 -2.09 -5.06 22.62
CA TYR A 295 -1.43 -6.04 21.76
C TYR A 295 0.05 -6.16 22.09
N GLN A 296 0.76 -5.01 22.15
CA GLN A 296 2.18 -4.96 22.46
C GLN A 296 2.49 -5.58 23.83
N GLN A 297 1.66 -5.30 24.84
CA GLN A 297 1.80 -5.88 26.17
C GLN A 297 1.58 -7.41 26.15
N SER A 298 0.60 -7.90 25.39
CA SER A 298 0.33 -9.33 25.23
C SER A 298 1.55 -10.08 24.66
N THR A 299 2.21 -9.50 23.66
CA THR A 299 3.37 -10.12 23.02
C THR A 299 4.65 -9.98 23.85
N SER A 300 4.88 -8.83 24.48
CA SER A 300 6.09 -8.58 25.29
C SER A 300 6.16 -9.48 26.53
N ASN A 301 5.01 -9.72 27.18
CA ASN A 301 4.94 -10.60 28.35
C ASN A 301 5.25 -12.06 27.99
N LYS A 302 4.84 -12.51 26.79
CA LYS A 302 5.20 -13.85 26.27
C LYS A 302 6.71 -13.97 26.05
N LEU A 303 7.33 -12.95 25.46
CA LEU A 303 8.78 -12.94 25.20
C LEU A 303 9.59 -12.98 26.50
N LYS A 304 9.16 -12.21 27.51
CA LYS A 304 9.79 -12.18 28.84
C LYS A 304 9.68 -13.53 29.55
N ALA A 305 8.49 -14.14 29.55
CA ALA A 305 8.28 -15.45 30.16
C ALA A 305 9.12 -16.56 29.51
N VAL A 306 9.30 -16.54 28.19
CA VAL A 306 10.17 -17.51 27.48
C VAL A 306 11.64 -17.31 27.86
N LYS A 307 12.11 -16.07 27.94
CA LYS A 307 13.49 -15.75 28.30
C LYS A 307 13.79 -16.13 29.75
N ASP A 308 12.86 -15.86 30.66
CA ASP A 308 12.97 -16.23 32.07
C ASP A 308 13.04 -17.76 32.23
N LEU A 309 12.21 -18.53 31.51
CA LEU A 309 12.27 -20.01 31.49
C LEU A 309 13.58 -20.58 30.95
N GLN A 310 14.22 -19.91 29.99
CA GLN A 310 15.55 -20.31 29.50
C GLN A 310 16.66 -20.01 30.52
N PHE A 311 16.50 -18.94 31.30
CA PHE A 311 17.46 -18.55 32.33
C PHE A 311 17.39 -19.45 33.57
N THR A 312 16.22 -19.97 33.93
CA THR A 312 16.06 -20.92 35.05
C THR A 312 16.50 -22.34 34.71
N ARG A 313 16.76 -22.64 33.43
CA ARG A 313 17.12 -23.99 32.93
C ARG A 313 18.61 -24.14 32.64
N ASN A 314 19.39 -23.06 32.71
CA ASN A 314 20.85 -23.02 32.65
C ASN A 314 21.43 -22.82 34.05
#